data_AF-A0A529LTR3-F1
#
_entry.id   AF-A0A529LTR3-F1
#
_cell.length_a   1.000
_cell.length_b   1.000
_cell.length_c   1.000
_cell.angle_alpha   90.00
_cell.angle_beta   90.00
_cell.angle_gamma   90.00
#
_symmetry.space_group_name_H-M   'P 1'
#
loop_
_entity.id
_entity.type
_entity.pdbx_description
1 polymer ?
#
loop_
_entity_poly.entity_id
_entity_poly.type
_entity_poly.pdbx_seq_one_letter_code
_entity_poly.pdbx_strand_id
1 'polypeptide(L)'
;ARRILPALVFVMLLTCIAALFILLPPDLRGFSLSIIATSTFWSNVFFWKTSSYFSIDAALLPLLHTWPLSVAEQYYIFAPILMFLIYRYIGKRWLTTLLPIILCSFVVAVMATSLAPTAGFYLLPTRIWELMLGALLMLKCPSPLGNRFLMESVGVAGFGLLAIGFFAISASDPFPGYN
;
A
#
# COMPACT_ATOMS: atom_id res chain seq x y z
N ALA A 1 -7.73 1.43 14.87
CA ALA A 1 -7.52 0.28 15.77
C ALA A 1 -8.70 -0.70 15.90
N ARG A 2 -9.93 -0.30 16.27
CA ARG A 2 -11.03 -1.24 16.65
C ARG A 2 -11.52 -2.24 15.60
N ARG A 3 -11.21 -2.09 14.31
CA ARG A 3 -11.73 -2.98 13.25
C ARG A 3 -10.70 -3.95 12.65
N ILE A 4 -9.43 -3.56 12.55
CA ILE A 4 -8.42 -4.31 11.78
C ILE A 4 -7.49 -5.10 12.71
N LEU A 5 -7.10 -4.54 13.86
CA LEU A 5 -6.22 -5.22 14.82
C LEU A 5 -6.75 -6.58 15.31
N PRO A 6 -8.04 -6.75 15.64
CA PRO A 6 -8.56 -8.05 16.06
C PRO A 6 -8.40 -9.13 14.97
N ALA A 7 -8.69 -8.77 13.71
CA ALA A 7 -8.53 -9.67 12.58
C ALA A 7 -7.04 -9.99 12.33
N LEU A 8 -6.16 -8.99 12.41
CA LEU A 8 -4.71 -9.19 12.26
C LEU A 8 -4.16 -10.12 13.34
N VAL A 9 -4.51 -9.89 14.61
CA VAL A 9 -4.07 -10.73 15.73
C VAL A 9 -4.60 -12.15 15.58
N PHE A 10 -5.86 -12.31 15.16
CA PHE A 10 -6.44 -13.63 14.90
C PHE A 10 -5.69 -14.38 13.80
N VAL A 11 -5.41 -13.73 12.67
CA VAL A 11 -4.62 -14.32 11.58
C VAL A 11 -3.22 -14.66 12.05
N MET A 12 -2.53 -13.75 12.76
CA MET A 12 -1.20 -14.00 13.30
C MET A 12 -1.22 -15.22 14.24
N LEU A 13 -2.19 -15.33 15.14
CA LEU A 13 -2.31 -16.46 16.05
C LEU A 13 -2.50 -17.78 15.31
N LEU A 14 -3.45 -17.84 14.35
CA LEU A 14 -3.67 -19.05 13.56
C LEU A 14 -2.45 -19.43 12.71
N THR A 15 -1.79 -18.44 12.09
CA THR A 15 -0.56 -18.69 11.34
C THR A 15 0.58 -19.15 12.24
N CYS A 16 0.68 -18.66 13.49
CA CYS A 16 1.65 -19.17 14.47
C CYS A 16 1.40 -20.64 14.78
N ILE A 17 0.14 -21.02 15.05
CA ILE A 17 -0.21 -22.42 15.31
C ILE A 17 0.15 -23.28 14.10
N ALA A 18 -0.25 -22.89 12.89
CA ALA A 18 0.05 -23.62 11.67
C ALA A 18 1.56 -23.73 11.41
N ALA A 19 2.31 -22.65 11.63
CA ALA A 19 3.75 -22.60 11.44
C ALA A 19 4.50 -23.65 12.29
N LEU A 20 4.04 -23.91 13.52
CA LEU A 20 4.66 -24.92 14.39
C LEU A 20 4.55 -26.34 13.84
N PHE A 21 3.56 -26.63 13.00
CA PHE A 21 3.35 -27.96 12.40
C PHE A 21 3.92 -28.07 10.97
N ILE A 22 4.05 -26.95 10.26
CA ILE A 22 4.37 -26.93 8.83
C ILE A 22 5.82 -26.50 8.56
N LEU A 23 6.35 -25.52 9.30
CA LEU A 23 7.66 -24.93 9.00
C LEU A 23 8.82 -25.70 9.62
N LEU A 24 9.95 -25.75 8.90
CA LEU A 24 11.18 -26.31 9.44
C LEU A 24 11.85 -25.34 10.44
N PRO A 25 12.74 -25.82 11.33
CA PRO A 25 13.41 -24.97 12.32
C PRO A 25 14.11 -23.71 11.75
N PRO A 26 14.78 -23.74 10.58
CA PRO A 26 15.35 -22.53 9.97
C PRO A 26 14.27 -21.51 9.57
N ASP A 27 13.14 -21.97 9.04
CA ASP A 27 12.06 -21.13 8.54
C ASP A 27 11.29 -20.47 9.68
N LEU A 28 11.16 -21.16 10.82
CA LEU A 28 10.59 -20.60 12.05
C LEU A 28 11.34 -19.36 12.52
N ARG A 29 12.66 -19.28 12.30
CA ARG A 29 13.43 -18.06 12.62
C ARG A 29 13.00 -16.89 11.76
N GLY A 30 12.90 -17.07 10.44
CA GLY A 30 12.42 -16.03 9.52
C GLY A 30 10.96 -15.63 9.79
N PHE A 31 10.13 -16.60 10.12
CA PHE A 31 8.73 -16.39 10.50
C PHE A 31 8.61 -15.57 11.80
N SER A 32 9.42 -15.84 12.82
CA SER A 32 9.41 -15.06 14.07
C SER A 32 9.71 -13.57 13.83
N LEU A 33 10.66 -13.26 12.93
CA LEU A 33 10.97 -11.88 12.54
C LEU A 33 9.81 -11.25 11.76
N SER A 34 9.13 -12.04 10.91
CA SER A 34 7.94 -11.60 10.18
C SER A 34 6.79 -11.22 11.13
N ILE A 35 6.61 -11.97 12.23
CA ILE A 35 5.62 -11.65 13.27
C ILE A 35 5.98 -10.32 13.96
N ILE A 36 7.24 -10.15 14.36
CA ILE A 36 7.69 -8.91 15.01
C ILE A 36 7.49 -7.72 14.07
N ALA A 37 7.89 -7.87 12.81
CA ALA A 37 7.73 -6.82 11.80
C ALA A 37 6.24 -6.50 11.53
N THR A 38 5.38 -7.51 11.46
CA THR A 38 3.93 -7.33 11.29
C THR A 38 3.32 -6.63 12.50
N SER A 39 3.68 -7.05 13.72
CA SER A 39 3.17 -6.48 14.97
C SER A 39 3.58 -5.02 15.19
N THR A 40 4.74 -4.63 14.68
CA THR A 40 5.28 -3.27 14.76
C THR A 40 4.91 -2.40 13.56
N PHE A 41 4.11 -2.91 12.60
CA PHE A 41 3.81 -2.24 11.33
C PHE A 41 5.06 -1.86 10.51
N TRP A 42 6.09 -2.70 10.55
CA TRP A 42 7.32 -2.61 9.75
C TRP A 42 7.47 -3.76 8.74
N SER A 43 6.42 -4.57 8.55
CA SER A 43 6.48 -5.74 7.64
C SER A 43 6.83 -5.36 6.20
N ASN A 44 6.44 -4.19 5.71
CA ASN A 44 6.80 -3.71 4.38
C ASN A 44 8.33 -3.55 4.21
N VAL A 45 9.01 -2.99 5.21
CA VAL A 45 10.47 -2.81 5.17
C VAL A 45 11.19 -4.13 5.41
N PHE A 46 10.63 -4.99 6.26
CA PHE A 46 11.17 -6.33 6.48
C PHE A 46 11.14 -7.14 5.17
N PHE A 47 9.98 -7.25 4.53
CA PHE A 47 9.85 -8.00 3.29
C PHE A 47 10.66 -7.38 2.15
N TRP A 48 10.74 -6.06 2.05
CA TRP A 48 11.63 -5.39 1.11
C TRP A 48 13.10 -5.87 1.22
N LYS A 49 13.60 -6.06 2.45
CA LYS A 49 14.98 -6.49 2.69
C LYS A 49 15.19 -7.99 2.58
N THR A 50 14.14 -8.78 2.72
CA THR A 50 14.23 -10.24 2.84
C THR A 50 13.82 -10.98 1.57
N SER A 51 12.86 -10.47 0.79
CA SER A 51 12.38 -11.17 -0.40
C SER A 51 11.72 -10.24 -1.44
N SER A 52 11.70 -10.68 -2.69
CA SER A 52 10.89 -10.05 -3.74
C SER A 52 9.48 -10.64 -3.74
N TYR A 53 8.44 -9.79 -3.82
CA TYR A 53 7.04 -10.24 -3.86
C TYR A 53 6.75 -11.20 -5.02
N PHE A 54 7.46 -11.03 -6.13
CA PHE A 54 7.31 -11.81 -7.36
C PHE A 54 8.26 -13.01 -7.43
N SER A 55 8.96 -13.33 -6.34
CA SER A 55 9.81 -14.52 -6.27
C SER A 55 8.99 -15.78 -6.03
N ILE A 56 9.52 -16.94 -6.42
CA ILE A 56 8.89 -18.25 -6.15
C ILE A 56 8.76 -18.47 -4.63
N ASP A 57 9.76 -18.02 -3.87
CA ASP A 57 9.83 -18.18 -2.42
C ASP A 57 8.83 -17.28 -1.67
N ALA A 58 8.22 -16.29 -2.35
CA ALA A 58 7.19 -15.44 -1.76
C ALA A 58 5.99 -16.24 -1.23
N ALA A 59 5.65 -17.36 -1.90
CA ALA A 59 4.58 -18.26 -1.49
C ALA A 59 4.86 -18.96 -0.14
N LEU A 60 6.13 -19.03 0.27
CA LEU A 60 6.55 -19.66 1.51
C LEU A 60 6.54 -18.69 2.71
N LEU A 61 6.22 -17.41 2.50
CA LEU A 61 6.18 -16.39 3.54
C LEU A 61 4.73 -16.16 4.01
N PRO A 62 4.30 -16.78 5.14
CA PRO A 62 2.88 -16.83 5.50
C PRO A 62 2.26 -15.47 5.80
N LEU A 63 3.09 -14.52 6.25
CA LEU A 63 2.68 -13.17 6.60
C LEU A 63 3.04 -12.14 5.53
N LEU A 64 3.45 -12.56 4.32
CA LEU A 64 3.87 -11.63 3.27
C LEU A 64 2.81 -10.56 2.98
N HIS A 65 1.55 -10.99 2.84
CA HIS A 65 0.44 -10.12 2.48
C HIS A 65 0.02 -9.10 3.56
N THR A 66 0.71 -9.04 4.71
CA THR A 66 0.49 -8.01 5.74
C THR A 66 1.24 -6.70 5.44
N TRP A 67 2.13 -6.70 4.44
CA TRP A 67 2.90 -5.52 4.04
C TRP A 67 2.05 -4.28 3.69
N PRO A 68 0.92 -4.37 2.95
CA PRO A 68 0.14 -3.18 2.59
C PRO A 68 -0.51 -2.55 3.82
N LEU A 69 -0.88 -3.38 4.81
CA LEU A 69 -1.44 -2.90 6.07
C LEU A 69 -0.42 -2.05 6.84
N SER A 70 0.85 -2.46 6.85
CA SER A 70 1.92 -1.67 7.47
C SER A 70 2.11 -0.31 6.79
N VAL A 71 2.05 -0.26 5.44
CA VAL A 71 2.10 0.99 4.68
C VAL A 71 0.92 1.90 5.04
N ALA A 72 -0.29 1.34 5.13
CA ALA A 72 -1.49 2.09 5.50
C ALA A 72 -1.40 2.68 6.93
N GLU A 73 -0.97 1.89 7.91
CA GLU A 73 -0.82 2.35 9.29
C GLU A 73 0.31 3.39 9.43
N GLN A 74 1.43 3.23 8.72
CA GLN A 74 2.46 4.27 8.61
C GLN A 74 1.88 5.57 8.04
N TYR A 75 1.12 5.50 6.94
CA TYR A 75 0.47 6.66 6.36
C TYR A 75 -0.50 7.33 7.35
N TYR A 76 -1.30 6.56 8.10
CA TYR A 76 -2.22 7.12 9.09
C TYR A 76 -1.52 7.84 10.25
N ILE A 77 -0.27 7.48 10.56
CA ILE A 77 0.55 8.20 11.54
C ILE A 77 1.16 9.46 10.91
N PHE A 78 1.75 9.35 9.72
CA PHE A 78 2.50 10.45 9.10
C PHE A 78 1.60 11.52 8.48
N ALA A 79 0.47 11.17 7.88
CA ALA A 79 -0.39 12.11 7.17
C ALA A 79 -0.98 13.21 8.08
N PRO A 80 -1.50 12.92 9.29
CA PRO A 80 -1.96 13.96 10.21
C PRO A 80 -0.84 14.90 10.66
N ILE A 81 0.37 14.36 10.91
CA ILE A 81 1.54 15.14 11.31
C ILE A 81 1.95 16.07 10.16
N LEU A 82 2.04 15.54 8.94
CA LEU A 82 2.36 16.32 7.74
C LEU A 82 1.33 17.44 7.53
N MET A 83 0.04 17.13 7.62
CA MET A 83 -1.05 18.11 7.46
C MET A 83 -1.00 19.18 8.56
N PHE A 84 -0.74 18.78 9.81
CA PHE A 84 -0.58 19.71 10.92
C PHE A 84 0.57 20.69 10.67
N LEU A 85 1.74 20.19 10.25
CA LEU A 85 2.91 21.02 9.95
C LEU A 85 2.64 21.96 8.78
N ILE A 86 2.06 21.46 7.68
CA ILE A 86 1.70 22.29 6.53
C ILE A 86 0.73 23.39 6.95
N TYR A 87 -0.32 23.07 7.71
CA TYR A 87 -1.26 24.08 8.17
C TYR A 87 -0.63 25.08 9.16
N ARG A 88 0.26 24.62 10.04
CA ARG A 88 0.93 25.46 11.04
C ARG A 88 1.88 26.50 10.44
N TYR A 89 2.57 26.16 9.35
CA TYR A 89 3.61 27.01 8.75
C TYR A 89 3.17 27.68 7.44
N ILE A 90 2.28 27.06 6.66
CA ILE A 90 1.87 27.51 5.32
C ILE A 90 0.40 27.97 5.32
N GLY A 91 -0.39 27.54 6.31
CA GLY A 91 -1.77 27.99 6.52
C GLY A 91 -2.72 27.50 5.43
N LYS A 92 -3.59 28.40 4.95
CA LYS A 92 -4.65 28.08 3.97
C LYS A 92 -4.12 27.67 2.59
N ARG A 93 -2.83 27.85 2.29
CA ARG A 93 -2.19 27.45 1.03
C ARG A 93 -1.69 25.99 1.02
N TRP A 94 -2.17 25.16 1.95
CA TRP A 94 -1.77 23.75 2.11
C TRP A 94 -1.78 22.95 0.79
N LEU A 95 -2.73 23.21 -0.10
CA LEU A 95 -2.84 22.53 -1.40
C LEU A 95 -1.61 22.76 -2.30
N THR A 96 -1.04 23.98 -2.27
CA THR A 96 0.16 24.33 -3.07
C THR A 96 1.40 23.59 -2.61
N THR A 97 1.40 23.07 -1.37
CA THR A 97 2.50 22.28 -0.81
C THR A 97 2.27 20.78 -0.98
N LEU A 98 1.02 20.31 -0.89
CA LEU A 98 0.74 18.88 -1.09
C LEU A 98 0.95 18.43 -2.53
N LEU A 99 0.55 19.25 -3.51
CA LEU A 99 0.70 18.88 -4.93
C LEU A 99 2.14 18.51 -5.32
N PRO A 100 3.18 19.32 -5.00
CA PRO A 100 4.55 18.92 -5.30
C PRO A 100 5.01 17.68 -4.52
N ILE A 101 4.50 17.43 -3.32
CA ILE A 101 4.80 16.19 -2.57
C ILE A 101 4.25 14.96 -3.30
N ILE A 102 3.00 15.04 -3.77
CA ILE A 102 2.35 13.97 -4.55
C ILE A 102 3.10 13.73 -5.85
N LEU A 103 3.41 14.80 -6.59
CA LEU A 103 4.17 14.71 -7.86
C LEU A 103 5.56 14.13 -7.64
N CYS A 104 6.27 14.56 -6.58
CA CYS A 104 7.57 14.02 -6.22
C CYS A 104 7.48 12.52 -5.90
N SER A 105 6.50 12.11 -5.08
CA SER A 105 6.26 10.71 -4.78
C SER A 105 5.97 9.88 -6.04
N PHE A 106 5.18 10.42 -6.98
CA PHE A 106 4.90 9.77 -8.26
C PHE A 106 6.16 9.62 -9.13
N VAL A 107 6.98 10.68 -9.25
CA VAL A 107 8.25 10.61 -9.99
C VAL A 107 9.19 9.57 -9.37
N VAL A 108 9.28 9.54 -8.03
CA VAL A 108 10.06 8.52 -7.31
C VAL A 108 9.50 7.12 -7.57
N ALA A 109 8.18 6.95 -7.65
CA ALA A 109 7.55 5.67 -8.00
C ALA A 109 7.95 5.20 -9.41
N VAL A 110 7.87 6.07 -10.40
CA VAL A 110 8.26 5.79 -11.79
C VAL A 110 9.74 5.46 -11.91
N MET A 111 10.60 6.20 -11.20
CA MET A 111 12.04 5.90 -11.16
C MET A 111 12.33 4.57 -10.47
N ALA A 112 11.59 4.24 -9.41
CA ALA A 112 11.77 2.99 -8.68
C ALA A 112 11.43 1.76 -9.53
N THR A 113 10.56 1.87 -10.53
CA THR A 113 10.23 0.79 -11.46
C THR A 113 11.48 0.16 -12.10
N SER A 114 12.47 0.97 -12.48
CA SER A 114 13.70 0.50 -13.15
C SER A 114 14.89 0.39 -12.20
N LEU A 115 15.04 1.33 -11.26
CA LEU A 115 16.21 1.41 -10.39
C LEU A 115 16.14 0.47 -9.18
N ALA A 116 14.95 0.28 -8.62
CA ALA A 116 14.76 -0.48 -7.39
C ALA A 116 13.32 -1.03 -7.29
N PRO A 117 12.91 -1.99 -8.15
CA PRO A 117 11.51 -2.42 -8.28
C PRO A 117 10.94 -3.00 -6.98
N THR A 118 11.75 -3.72 -6.20
CA THR A 118 11.34 -4.24 -4.88
C THR A 118 11.09 -3.13 -3.87
N ALA A 119 11.93 -2.09 -3.87
CA ALA A 119 11.75 -0.91 -3.02
C ALA A 119 10.50 -0.12 -3.44
N GLY A 120 10.32 0.07 -4.75
CA GLY A 120 9.14 0.66 -5.34
C GLY A 120 7.85 -0.03 -4.91
N PHE A 121 7.88 -1.36 -4.86
CA PHE A 121 6.75 -2.19 -4.48
C PHE A 121 6.35 -2.04 -3.01
N TYR A 122 7.32 -2.12 -2.09
CA TYR A 122 7.01 -2.24 -0.66
C TYR A 122 7.01 -0.92 0.11
N LEU A 123 7.82 0.06 -0.29
CA LEU A 123 8.07 1.23 0.54
C LEU A 123 6.98 2.29 0.41
N LEU A 124 6.75 3.01 1.51
CA LEU A 124 5.77 4.10 1.57
C LEU A 124 6.08 5.26 0.59
N PRO A 125 7.33 5.75 0.42
CA PRO A 125 7.60 6.95 -0.38
C PRO A 125 7.13 6.88 -1.83
N THR A 126 7.11 5.69 -2.44
CA THR A 126 6.66 5.44 -3.81
C THR A 126 5.16 5.24 -3.92
N ARG A 127 4.44 5.17 -2.78
CA ARG A 127 2.99 4.95 -2.67
C ARG A 127 2.23 6.13 -2.06
N ILE A 128 2.95 7.13 -1.55
CA ILE A 128 2.36 8.33 -0.96
C ILE A 128 1.40 9.01 -1.95
N TRP A 129 1.76 9.07 -3.24
CA TRP A 129 0.92 9.70 -4.27
C TRP A 129 -0.47 9.06 -4.39
N GLU A 130 -0.57 7.72 -4.36
CA GLU A 130 -1.84 6.96 -4.44
C GLU A 130 -2.74 7.29 -3.24
N LEU A 131 -2.18 7.19 -2.04
CA LEU A 131 -2.90 7.40 -0.77
C LEU A 131 -3.34 8.85 -0.60
N MET A 132 -2.48 9.82 -0.96
CA MET A 132 -2.78 11.24 -0.85
C MET A 132 -3.77 11.71 -1.91
N LEU A 133 -3.69 11.21 -3.16
CA LEU A 133 -4.71 11.51 -4.17
C LEU A 133 -6.09 11.01 -3.73
N GLY A 134 -6.17 9.79 -3.20
CA GLY A 134 -7.42 9.26 -2.64
C GLY A 134 -7.97 10.15 -1.52
N ALA A 135 -7.11 10.60 -0.61
CA ALA A 135 -7.51 11.53 0.46
C ALA A 135 -7.98 12.90 -0.08
N LEU A 136 -7.30 13.46 -1.08
CA LEU A 136 -7.66 14.74 -1.71
C LEU A 136 -9.01 14.67 -2.42
N LEU A 137 -9.29 13.56 -3.13
CA LEU A 137 -10.58 13.34 -3.78
C LEU A 137 -11.72 13.35 -2.75
N MET A 138 -11.51 12.74 -1.59
CA MET A 138 -12.51 12.69 -0.52
C MET A 138 -12.76 14.04 0.14
N LEU A 139 -11.72 14.87 0.29
CA LEU A 139 -11.87 16.24 0.83
C LEU A 139 -12.72 17.15 -0.06
N LYS A 140 -12.73 16.92 -1.37
CA LYS A 140 -13.59 17.68 -2.30
C LYS A 140 -15.05 17.25 -2.23
N CYS A 141 -15.37 16.17 -1.51
CA CYS A 141 -16.71 15.60 -1.35
C CYS A 141 -17.54 15.77 -2.63
N PRO A 142 -17.10 15.13 -3.74
CA PRO A 142 -17.67 15.39 -5.05
C PRO A 142 -19.19 15.27 -4.93
N SER A 143 -19.90 16.33 -5.32
CA SER A 143 -21.35 16.30 -5.27
C SER A 143 -21.82 15.08 -6.07
N PRO A 144 -22.79 14.32 -5.55
CA PRO A 144 -23.38 13.25 -6.35
C PRO A 144 -23.79 13.89 -7.68
N LEU A 145 -23.30 13.34 -8.78
CA LEU A 145 -23.70 13.75 -10.11
C LEU A 145 -25.23 13.73 -10.12
N GLY A 146 -25.87 14.89 -10.31
CA GLY A 146 -27.33 15.01 -10.19
C GLY A 146 -28.11 14.19 -11.21
N ASN A 147 -27.42 13.61 -12.20
CA ASN A 147 -27.98 12.76 -13.23
C ASN A 147 -27.57 11.30 -13.01
N ARG A 148 -28.59 10.44 -12.76
CA ARG A 148 -28.43 8.99 -12.60
C ARG A 148 -27.73 8.32 -13.78
N PHE A 149 -28.04 8.74 -15.02
CA PHE A 149 -27.37 8.21 -16.22
C PHE A 149 -25.88 8.51 -16.22
N LEU A 150 -25.49 9.70 -15.77
CA LEU A 150 -24.08 10.09 -15.69
C LEU A 150 -23.35 9.29 -14.60
N MET A 151 -23.98 9.04 -13.45
CA MET A 151 -23.44 8.17 -12.41
C MET A 151 -23.23 6.73 -12.91
N GLU A 152 -24.25 6.16 -13.55
CA GLU A 152 -24.20 4.81 -14.10
C GLU A 152 -23.13 4.71 -15.20
N SER A 153 -22.99 5.74 -16.05
CA SER A 153 -21.97 5.79 -17.10
C SER A 153 -20.55 5.84 -16.52
N VAL A 154 -20.32 6.65 -15.48
CA VAL A 154 -19.03 6.71 -14.78
C VAL A 154 -18.72 5.38 -14.09
N GLY A 155 -19.73 4.72 -13.49
CA GLY A 155 -19.58 3.41 -12.88
C GLY A 155 -19.21 2.32 -13.89
N VAL A 156 -19.92 2.27 -15.02
CA VAL A 156 -19.63 1.34 -16.13
C VAL A 156 -18.27 1.62 -16.75
N ALA A 157 -17.89 2.89 -16.94
CA ALA A 157 -16.57 3.26 -17.43
C ALA A 157 -15.47 2.81 -16.46
N GLY A 158 -15.65 3.04 -15.15
CA GLY A 158 -14.72 2.57 -14.12
C GLY A 158 -14.59 1.05 -14.10
N PHE A 159 -15.71 0.32 -14.19
CA PHE A 159 -15.70 -1.14 -14.31
C PHE A 159 -15.00 -1.61 -15.59
N GLY A 160 -15.24 -0.91 -16.70
CA GLY A 160 -14.56 -1.16 -17.98
C GLY A 160 -13.04 -1.00 -17.86
N LEU A 161 -12.55 0.05 -17.18
CA LEU A 161 -11.13 0.23 -16.91
C LEU A 161 -10.54 -0.89 -16.06
N LEU A 162 -11.26 -1.36 -15.04
CA LEU A 162 -10.83 -2.52 -14.24
C LEU A 162 -10.76 -3.80 -15.09
N ALA A 163 -11.74 -4.03 -15.96
CA ALA A 163 -11.76 -5.18 -16.86
C ALA A 163 -10.61 -5.11 -17.88
N ILE A 164 -10.36 -3.93 -18.46
CA ILE A 164 -9.21 -3.69 -19.34
C ILE A 164 -7.91 -4.01 -18.61
N GLY A 165 -7.72 -3.50 -17.38
CA GLY A 165 -6.54 -3.80 -16.58
C GLY A 165 -6.37 -5.31 -16.33
N PHE A 166 -7.44 -6.04 -16.05
CA PHE A 166 -7.39 -7.49 -15.83
C PHE A 166 -6.92 -8.27 -17.07
N PHE A 167 -7.32 -7.84 -18.27
CA PHE A 167 -6.91 -8.51 -19.52
C PHE A 167 -5.61 -7.97 -20.12
N ALA A 168 -5.26 -6.71 -19.85
CA ALA A 168 -4.09 -6.05 -20.43
C ALA A 168 -2.82 -6.26 -19.60
N ILE A 169 -2.92 -6.33 -18.27
CA ILE A 169 -1.75 -6.47 -17.38
C ILE A 169 -1.36 -7.94 -17.31
N SER A 170 -0.15 -8.25 -17.76
CA SER A 170 0.45 -9.58 -17.71
C SER A 170 1.56 -9.67 -16.65
N ALA A 171 1.87 -10.88 -16.21
CA ALA A 171 2.94 -11.12 -15.23
C ALA A 171 4.35 -10.69 -15.70
N SER A 172 4.52 -10.46 -17.01
CA SER A 172 5.75 -9.95 -17.62
C SER A 172 5.89 -8.42 -17.55
N ASP A 173 4.84 -7.69 -17.18
CA ASP A 173 4.88 -6.23 -17.16
C ASP A 173 5.70 -5.72 -15.97
N PRO A 174 6.50 -4.65 -16.17
CA PRO A 174 7.27 -4.05 -15.10
C PRO A 174 6.34 -3.48 -14.02
N PHE A 175 6.50 -3.96 -12.80
CA PHE A 175 5.73 -3.52 -11.63
C PHE A 175 6.66 -3.00 -10.52
N PRO A 176 6.31 -1.90 -9.82
CA PRO A 176 5.18 -1.00 -10.03
C PRO A 176 5.46 -0.03 -11.19
N GLY A 177 4.75 -0.16 -12.31
CA GLY A 177 4.96 0.60 -13.54
C GLY A 177 3.79 1.51 -13.92
N TYR A 178 3.87 2.16 -15.08
CA TYR A 178 2.89 3.14 -15.59
C TYR A 178 1.91 2.56 -16.65
N ASN A 179 1.90 1.23 -16.82
CA ASN A 179 1.06 0.54 -17.81
C ASN A 179 -0.42 0.51 -17.40
#